data_AF-A0A8S1NTV4-F1
#
_entry.id   AF-A0A8S1NTV4-F1
#
_cell.length_a   1.000
_cell.length_b   1.000
_cell.length_c   1.000
_cell.angle_alpha   90.00
_cell.angle_beta   90.00
_cell.angle_gamma   90.00
#
_symmetry.space_group_name_H-M   'P 1'
#
loop_
_entity.id
_entity.type
_entity.pdbx_description
1 polymer ?
#
loop_
_entity_poly.entity_id
_entity_poly.type
_entity_poly.pdbx_seq_one_letter_code
_entity_poly.pdbx_strand_id
1 'polypeptide(L)'
;MNILKNADLFGVPFIQSIDQKQSKYQSIFGGILSLIIFSSSLGYAIWILYLWQTKQMNPKISTSKYATDYSTLDLNQDFIKIYYWKYDNNLIDPFKTKILLPLVIYNRQNQLTQPQLITNNIVSSYGNTYIPKIELGFSKIDGEMYTSGQMYIQIVLCSEVYLSPDEKCASKELIEEFFKQSSNIIVIQIYSTSLNSRDGSEQVGLQEFYIQIEERFCYTMNTFLETNLYELQDDFLFGTSQFKEFISGAVVQTQTSSSEYCYKAFNNDALSIIYLGMNGNQMQTIFEYPRIGDILANIGSIVSLLFMSKYIIIMLNQYSLKQSIIKEMISYYYPQFKNVCITKNWRQKIVMVKINQTVVDIKEFIKFYDKAQKQMIQKLSYLNLLYEISRLYFIIRSSKCREELYKSHHIGIKMNFNAINELDGIFNYKSICSLQSSRDNILLNEDDADILSLSKKGLENCCNIIPEEIFNEIDFYITNKIV
;
A
#
# COMPACT_ATOMS: atom_id res chain seq x y z
N MET A 1 -22.77 16.29 24.80
CA MET A 1 -23.52 16.00 23.54
C MET A 1 -23.17 16.95 22.39
N ASN A 2 -23.04 18.27 22.60
CA ASN A 2 -22.73 19.21 21.51
C ASN A 2 -21.34 18.99 20.86
N ILE A 3 -20.33 18.57 21.64
CA ILE A 3 -18.98 18.27 21.14
C ILE A 3 -19.02 17.13 20.09
N LEU A 4 -19.80 16.08 20.34
CA LEU A 4 -19.93 14.95 19.40
C LEU A 4 -20.66 15.35 18.12
N LYS A 5 -21.64 16.26 18.19
CA LYS A 5 -22.27 16.78 16.97
C LYS A 5 -21.28 17.61 16.16
N ASN A 6 -20.49 18.46 16.82
CA ASN A 6 -19.49 19.29 16.13
C ASN A 6 -18.36 18.46 15.49
N ALA A 7 -18.09 17.26 16.01
CA ALA A 7 -17.13 16.31 15.44
C ALA A 7 -17.64 15.59 14.17
N ASP A 8 -18.91 15.73 13.81
CA ASP A 8 -19.47 15.19 12.56
C ASP A 8 -19.00 16.02 11.35
N LEU A 9 -17.90 15.56 10.76
CA LEU A 9 -17.32 16.16 9.54
C LEU A 9 -18.11 15.80 8.27
N PHE A 10 -19.09 14.90 8.38
CA PHE A 10 -19.92 14.43 7.28
C PHE A 10 -21.37 14.92 7.38
N GLY A 11 -21.56 16.07 8.03
CA GLY A 11 -22.84 16.75 8.12
C GLY A 11 -23.43 17.10 6.74
N VAL A 12 -24.76 17.07 6.66
CA VAL A 12 -25.52 17.26 5.42
C VAL A 12 -26.07 18.69 5.36
N PRO A 13 -26.00 19.41 4.23
CA PRO A 13 -26.58 20.74 4.15
C PRO A 13 -28.10 20.70 4.37
N PHE A 14 -28.62 21.65 5.15
CA PHE A 14 -30.04 21.81 5.36
C PHE A 14 -30.63 22.64 4.21
N ILE A 15 -31.32 21.99 3.27
CA ILE A 15 -31.77 22.60 2.01
C ILE A 15 -32.93 23.62 2.22
N GLN A 16 -33.65 23.53 3.34
CA GLN A 16 -34.83 24.37 3.62
C GLN A 16 -34.50 25.57 4.54
N SER A 17 -33.37 26.23 4.31
CA SER A 17 -32.84 27.29 5.20
C SER A 17 -33.77 28.49 5.36
N ILE A 18 -34.61 28.49 6.38
CA ILE A 18 -35.29 29.69 6.91
C ILE A 18 -34.50 30.30 8.09
N ASP A 19 -33.58 29.54 8.71
CA ASP A 19 -32.73 30.01 9.81
C ASP A 19 -31.24 30.04 9.40
N GLN A 20 -30.60 31.21 9.45
CA GLN A 20 -29.21 31.42 9.02
C GLN A 20 -28.18 30.71 9.93
N LYS A 21 -28.58 30.26 11.13
CA LYS A 21 -27.66 29.69 12.13
C LYS A 21 -27.39 28.18 11.98
N GLN A 22 -28.17 27.44 11.17
CA GLN A 22 -28.00 25.99 10.98
C GLN A 22 -27.97 25.59 9.50
N SER A 23 -26.84 25.84 8.84
CA SER A 23 -26.65 25.48 7.43
C SER A 23 -26.37 23.99 7.21
N LYS A 24 -25.99 23.24 8.25
CA LYS A 24 -25.67 21.80 8.18
C LYS A 24 -26.30 21.02 9.33
N TYR A 25 -26.95 19.90 9.01
CA TYR A 25 -27.37 18.91 10.00
C TYR A 25 -26.19 18.00 10.34
N GLN A 26 -25.84 17.97 11.62
CA GLN A 26 -24.81 17.10 12.19
C GLN A 26 -25.43 16.17 13.24
N SER A 27 -25.07 14.89 13.20
CA SER A 27 -25.60 13.89 14.12
C SER A 27 -24.54 13.41 15.12
N ILE A 28 -24.98 12.99 16.31
CA ILE A 28 -24.08 12.41 17.31
C ILE A 28 -23.48 11.11 16.79
N PHE A 29 -24.26 10.32 16.04
CA PHE A 29 -23.80 9.08 15.42
C PHE A 29 -22.74 9.33 14.34
N GLY A 30 -22.94 10.34 13.48
CA GLY A 30 -21.97 10.77 12.48
C GLY A 30 -20.66 11.26 13.11
N GLY A 31 -20.74 11.97 14.24
CA GLY A 31 -19.56 12.37 15.01
C GLY A 31 -18.79 11.19 15.62
N ILE A 32 -19.49 10.20 16.19
CA ILE A 32 -18.84 8.97 16.70
C ILE A 32 -18.14 8.23 15.54
N LEU A 33 -18.81 8.07 14.40
CA LEU A 33 -18.24 7.35 13.26
C LEU A 33 -17.06 8.11 12.65
N SER A 34 -17.13 9.45 12.59
CA SER A 34 -16.01 10.30 12.19
C SER A 34 -14.80 10.05 13.09
N LEU A 35 -14.97 10.09 14.41
CA LEU A 35 -13.89 9.83 15.36
C LEU A 35 -13.27 8.44 15.17
N ILE A 36 -14.10 7.40 14.99
CA ILE A 36 -13.62 6.03 14.72
C ILE A 36 -12.76 6.00 13.45
N ILE A 37 -13.23 6.60 12.36
CA ILE A 37 -12.50 6.64 11.08
C ILE A 37 -11.14 7.33 11.24
N PHE A 38 -11.10 8.48 11.92
CA PHE A 38 -9.85 9.20 12.16
C PHE A 38 -8.91 8.42 13.07
N SER A 39 -9.41 7.83 14.17
CA SER A 39 -8.61 7.03 15.09
C SER A 39 -8.06 5.77 14.42
N SER A 40 -8.87 5.06 13.62
CA SER A 40 -8.42 3.88 12.86
C SER A 40 -7.40 4.26 11.78
N SER A 41 -7.60 5.38 11.09
CA SER A 41 -6.65 5.90 10.10
C SER A 41 -5.30 6.25 10.73
N LEU A 42 -5.31 6.94 11.88
CA LEU A 42 -4.10 7.30 12.62
C LEU A 42 -3.41 6.05 13.17
N GLY A 43 -4.17 5.12 13.75
CA GLY A 43 -3.64 3.85 14.24
C GLY A 43 -2.98 3.03 13.14
N TYR A 44 -3.59 2.97 11.95
CA TYR A 44 -3.01 2.33 10.79
C TYR A 44 -1.72 3.01 10.31
N ALA A 45 -1.71 4.35 10.25
CA ALA A 45 -0.51 5.10 9.87
C ALA A 45 0.67 4.85 10.84
N ILE A 46 0.40 4.86 12.16
CA ILE A 46 1.40 4.55 13.19
C ILE A 46 1.91 3.12 13.03
N TRP A 47 1.00 2.16 12.80
CA TRP A 47 1.37 0.75 12.59
C TRP A 47 2.28 0.56 11.37
N ILE A 48 1.96 1.21 10.25
CA ILE A 48 2.77 1.14 9.03
C ILE A 48 4.15 1.78 9.25
N LEU A 49 4.23 2.92 9.93
CA LEU A 49 5.50 3.53 10.29
C LEU A 49 6.33 2.64 11.23
N TYR A 50 5.68 1.93 12.16
CA TYR A 50 6.34 0.96 13.03
C TYR A 50 6.91 -0.22 12.24
N LEU A 51 6.14 -0.82 11.32
CA LEU A 51 6.61 -1.90 10.45
C LEU A 51 7.78 -1.47 9.57
N TRP A 52 7.76 -0.23 9.09
CA TRP A 52 8.85 0.34 8.33
C TRP A 52 10.11 0.52 9.19
N GLN A 53 9.99 1.16 10.36
CA GLN A 53 11.11 1.39 11.28
C GLN A 53 11.75 0.08 11.75
N THR A 54 10.97 -0.98 11.90
CA THR A 54 11.45 -2.31 12.32
C THR A 54 11.97 -3.18 11.18
N LYS A 55 12.11 -2.64 9.96
CA LYS A 55 12.55 -3.37 8.75
C LYS A 55 11.74 -4.64 8.47
N GLN A 56 10.44 -4.62 8.82
CA GLN A 56 9.53 -5.76 8.60
C GLN A 56 8.84 -5.70 7.24
N MET A 57 9.00 -4.60 6.50
CA MET A 57 8.56 -4.52 5.11
C MET A 57 9.62 -5.13 4.20
N ASN A 58 9.21 -6.12 3.41
CA ASN A 58 10.10 -6.72 2.42
C ASN A 58 10.43 -5.71 1.31
N PRO A 59 11.70 -5.61 0.89
CA PRO A 59 12.06 -4.82 -0.27
C PRO A 59 11.53 -5.46 -1.55
N LYS A 60 11.44 -4.65 -2.60
CA LYS A 60 11.30 -5.15 -3.96
C LYS A 60 12.66 -5.68 -4.39
N ILE A 61 12.68 -6.92 -4.89
CA ILE A 61 13.91 -7.58 -5.35
C ILE A 61 13.81 -7.72 -6.86
N SER A 62 14.80 -7.20 -7.57
CA SER A 62 14.95 -7.46 -9.00
C SER A 62 16.31 -8.08 -9.28
N THR A 63 16.34 -9.04 -10.21
CA THR A 63 17.55 -9.75 -10.61
C THR A 63 17.77 -9.57 -12.10
N SER A 64 19.01 -9.28 -12.49
CA SER A 64 19.41 -9.19 -13.88
C SER A 64 20.81 -9.80 -14.06
N LYS A 65 21.17 -10.18 -15.28
CA LYS A 65 22.51 -10.69 -15.60
C LYS A 65 23.21 -9.70 -16.50
N TYR A 66 24.46 -9.36 -16.18
CA TYR A 66 25.29 -8.49 -17.01
C TYR A 66 26.73 -8.98 -17.04
N ALA A 67 27.48 -8.53 -18.04
CA ALA A 67 28.90 -8.82 -18.15
C ALA A 67 29.68 -7.81 -17.30
N THR A 68 30.55 -8.31 -16.42
CA THR A 68 31.33 -7.50 -15.47
C THR A 68 32.81 -7.82 -15.59
N ASP A 69 33.65 -6.91 -15.12
CA ASP A 69 35.10 -7.12 -14.94
C ASP A 69 35.49 -7.52 -13.51
N TYR A 70 34.52 -7.65 -12.61
CA TYR A 70 34.71 -8.04 -11.20
C TYR A 70 35.67 -7.12 -10.45
N SER A 71 35.79 -5.86 -10.88
CA SER A 71 36.72 -4.89 -10.32
C SER A 71 36.48 -4.54 -8.85
N THR A 72 35.26 -4.78 -8.34
CA THR A 72 34.91 -4.53 -6.93
C THR A 72 34.97 -5.77 -6.04
N LEU A 73 35.27 -6.95 -6.60
CA LEU A 73 35.36 -8.20 -5.84
C LEU A 73 36.68 -8.27 -5.08
N ASP A 74 36.61 -8.33 -3.75
CA ASP A 74 37.78 -8.58 -2.91
C ASP A 74 38.11 -10.08 -2.86
N LEU A 75 39.08 -10.52 -3.67
CA LEU A 75 39.56 -11.91 -3.71
C LEU A 75 40.53 -12.26 -2.58
N ASN A 76 40.86 -11.34 -1.67
CA ASN A 76 41.83 -11.59 -0.60
C ASN A 76 41.26 -12.33 0.61
N GLN A 77 39.96 -12.68 0.60
CA GLN A 77 39.34 -13.43 1.70
C GLN A 77 39.51 -14.95 1.53
N ASP A 78 39.42 -15.68 2.63
CA ASP A 78 39.60 -17.15 2.67
C ASP A 78 38.35 -17.91 2.16
N PHE A 79 38.00 -17.72 0.89
CA PHE A 79 36.79 -18.30 0.29
C PHE A 79 36.87 -19.80 0.10
N ILE A 80 38.07 -20.35 -0.06
CA ILE A 80 38.29 -21.76 -0.37
C ILE A 80 39.17 -22.37 0.71
N LYS A 81 38.75 -23.53 1.23
CA LYS A 81 39.55 -24.32 2.17
C LYS A 81 39.59 -25.76 1.73
N ILE A 82 40.74 -26.40 1.93
CA ILE A 82 40.97 -27.79 1.55
C ILE A 82 41.50 -28.55 2.75
N TYR A 83 40.85 -29.65 3.10
CA TYR A 83 41.32 -30.52 4.18
C TYR A 83 40.95 -31.97 3.91
N TYR A 84 41.58 -32.87 4.66
CA TYR A 84 41.28 -34.30 4.60
C TYR A 84 40.18 -34.63 5.61
N TRP A 85 39.14 -35.35 5.20
CA TRP A 85 38.06 -35.71 6.10
C TRP A 85 38.43 -36.85 7.03
N LYS A 86 39.01 -36.50 8.18
CA LYS A 86 39.36 -37.45 9.23
C LYS A 86 38.20 -37.64 10.21
N TYR A 87 37.36 -38.66 9.97
CA TYR A 87 36.24 -38.98 10.86
C TYR A 87 36.62 -39.88 12.06
N ASP A 88 37.70 -40.66 11.95
CA ASP A 88 38.29 -41.44 13.04
C ASP A 88 39.74 -41.02 13.26
N ASN A 89 40.14 -40.91 14.54
CA ASN A 89 41.49 -40.59 14.97
C ASN A 89 42.53 -41.59 14.47
N ASN A 90 42.13 -42.83 14.20
CA ASN A 90 43.01 -43.90 13.69
C ASN A 90 43.39 -43.74 12.21
N LEU A 91 42.67 -42.91 11.45
CA LEU A 91 42.97 -42.72 10.02
C LEU A 91 44.24 -41.90 9.82
N ILE A 92 44.96 -42.21 8.74
CA ILE A 92 46.17 -41.48 8.35
C ILE A 92 45.72 -40.19 7.67
N ASP A 93 46.15 -39.05 8.20
CA ASP A 93 45.97 -37.76 7.53
C ASP A 93 47.11 -37.60 6.50
N PRO A 94 46.80 -37.62 5.19
CA PRO A 94 47.82 -37.61 4.15
C PRO A 94 48.56 -36.28 4.04
N PHE A 95 47.96 -35.17 4.51
CA PHE A 95 48.61 -33.86 4.50
C PHE A 95 49.55 -33.70 5.68
N LYS A 96 49.17 -34.18 6.86
CA LYS A 96 50.05 -34.16 8.05
C LYS A 96 51.26 -35.08 7.88
N THR A 97 51.05 -36.26 7.29
CA THR A 97 52.10 -37.25 7.07
C THR A 97 52.90 -37.03 5.79
N LYS A 98 52.53 -36.03 4.98
CA LYS A 98 53.18 -35.71 3.69
C LYS A 98 53.17 -36.89 2.73
N ILE A 99 52.04 -37.59 2.66
CA ILE A 99 51.72 -38.55 1.60
C ILE A 99 51.22 -37.78 0.38
N LEU A 100 50.32 -36.82 0.61
CA LEU A 100 49.77 -35.93 -0.41
C LEU A 100 50.19 -34.50 -0.16
N LEU A 101 50.42 -33.75 -1.24
CA LEU A 101 50.72 -32.32 -1.20
C LEU A 101 49.67 -31.55 -2.00
N PRO A 102 49.05 -30.51 -1.42
CA PRO A 102 48.18 -29.60 -2.15
C PRO A 102 49.02 -28.50 -2.80
N LEU A 103 49.09 -28.53 -4.13
CA LEU A 103 49.81 -27.57 -4.95
C LEU A 103 48.83 -26.61 -5.65
N VAL A 104 49.26 -25.37 -5.87
CA VAL A 104 48.53 -24.38 -6.68
C VAL A 104 49.32 -24.04 -7.94
N ILE A 105 48.60 -23.91 -9.05
CA ILE A 105 49.09 -23.46 -10.35
C ILE A 105 48.17 -22.35 -10.84
N TYR A 106 48.72 -21.27 -11.37
CA TYR A 106 47.96 -20.20 -11.98
C TYR A 106 48.15 -20.23 -13.49
N ASN A 107 47.06 -20.02 -14.23
CA ASN A 107 47.12 -19.69 -15.65
C ASN A 107 47.05 -18.17 -15.77
N ARG A 108 48.14 -17.54 -16.19
CA ARG A 108 48.20 -16.10 -16.46
C ARG A 108 48.39 -15.94 -17.97
N GLN A 109 47.39 -15.38 -18.65
CA GLN A 109 47.46 -15.10 -20.09
C GLN A 109 47.85 -16.34 -20.94
N ASN A 110 47.22 -17.48 -20.68
CA ASN A 110 47.47 -18.78 -21.32
C ASN A 110 48.84 -19.42 -21.03
N GLN A 111 49.55 -18.96 -20.01
CA GLN A 111 50.77 -19.60 -19.52
C GLN A 111 50.57 -20.11 -18.09
N LEU A 112 50.81 -21.41 -17.89
CA LEU A 112 50.78 -22.03 -16.57
C LEU A 112 52.06 -21.69 -15.80
N THR A 113 51.90 -21.25 -14.55
CA THR A 113 53.02 -21.10 -13.62
C THR A 113 53.53 -22.47 -13.16
N GLN A 114 54.74 -22.50 -12.59
CA GLN A 114 55.21 -23.71 -11.93
C GLN A 114 54.33 -24.04 -10.71
N PRO A 115 54.12 -25.34 -10.39
CA PRO A 115 53.37 -25.74 -9.20
C PRO A 115 54.05 -25.25 -7.92
N GLN A 116 53.27 -24.66 -7.02
CA GLN A 116 53.73 -24.15 -5.72
C GLN A 116 52.95 -24.81 -4.59
N LEU A 117 53.62 -25.18 -3.50
CA LEU A 117 52.95 -25.71 -2.32
C LEU A 117 52.07 -24.65 -1.66
N ILE A 118 50.85 -24.99 -1.27
CA ILE A 118 50.00 -24.08 -0.48
C ILE A 118 50.57 -24.00 0.94
N THR A 119 51.15 -22.85 1.28
CA THR A 119 51.84 -22.64 2.56
C THR A 119 50.92 -22.16 3.67
N ASN A 120 49.83 -21.47 3.34
CA ASN A 120 48.86 -21.00 4.32
C ASN A 120 48.03 -22.18 4.84
N ASN A 121 48.36 -22.65 6.04
CA ASN A 121 47.67 -23.73 6.71
C ASN A 121 47.15 -23.32 8.09
N ILE A 122 45.99 -23.85 8.46
CA ILE A 122 45.37 -23.69 9.76
C ILE A 122 45.08 -25.09 10.30
N VAL A 123 45.48 -25.35 11.53
CA VAL A 123 45.12 -26.59 12.23
C VAL A 123 43.69 -26.44 12.75
N SER A 124 42.75 -27.18 12.18
CA SER A 124 41.35 -27.19 12.58
C SER A 124 40.98 -28.50 13.29
N SER A 125 39.73 -28.62 13.76
CA SER A 125 39.19 -29.86 14.34
C SER A 125 39.24 -31.05 13.39
N TYR A 126 39.36 -30.80 12.09
CA TYR A 126 39.41 -31.83 11.05
C TYR A 126 40.83 -32.17 10.58
N GLY A 127 41.86 -31.54 11.17
CA GLY A 127 43.26 -31.70 10.80
C GLY A 127 43.83 -30.47 10.09
N ASN A 128 44.82 -30.69 9.22
CA ASN A 128 45.47 -29.59 8.50
C ASN A 128 44.56 -29.08 7.38
N THR A 129 44.17 -27.81 7.47
CA THR A 129 43.33 -27.12 6.48
C THR A 129 44.18 -26.12 5.71
N TYR A 130 44.19 -26.21 4.38
CA TYR A 130 44.97 -25.38 3.46
C TYR A 130 44.08 -24.33 2.82
N ILE A 131 44.61 -23.11 2.71
CA ILE A 131 43.90 -21.96 2.16
C ILE A 131 44.70 -21.45 0.95
N PRO A 132 44.28 -21.78 -0.29
CA PRO A 132 44.93 -21.25 -1.48
C PRO A 132 44.71 -19.74 -1.58
N LYS A 133 45.74 -19.00 -2.01
CA LYS A 133 45.57 -17.60 -2.39
C LYS A 133 44.88 -17.55 -3.76
N ILE A 134 43.70 -16.93 -3.83
CA ILE A 134 42.94 -16.87 -5.08
C ILE A 134 43.48 -15.73 -5.95
N GLU A 135 43.87 -16.06 -7.17
CA GLU A 135 44.26 -15.08 -8.20
C GLU A 135 43.47 -15.36 -9.47
N LEU A 136 42.29 -14.76 -9.57
CA LEU A 136 41.42 -14.82 -10.75
C LEU A 136 41.44 -13.46 -11.43
N GLY A 137 41.38 -13.47 -12.76
CA GLY A 137 41.50 -12.26 -13.55
C GLY A 137 40.63 -12.30 -14.79
N PHE A 138 40.19 -11.13 -15.22
CA PHE A 138 39.45 -10.93 -16.46
C PHE A 138 40.14 -9.91 -17.34
N SER A 139 40.06 -10.11 -18.65
CA SER A 139 40.54 -9.16 -19.64
C SER A 139 39.51 -9.01 -20.75
N LYS A 140 39.32 -7.78 -21.21
CA LYS A 140 38.48 -7.49 -22.36
C LYS A 140 39.30 -7.61 -23.64
N ILE A 141 38.95 -8.55 -24.51
CA ILE A 141 39.58 -8.75 -25.82
C ILE A 141 38.47 -8.58 -26.86
N ASP A 142 38.66 -7.67 -27.81
CA ASP A 142 37.70 -7.39 -28.89
C ASP A 142 36.25 -7.07 -28.45
N GLY A 143 36.10 -6.48 -27.26
CA GLY A 143 34.79 -6.12 -26.71
C GLY A 143 34.15 -7.24 -25.87
N GLU A 144 34.67 -8.46 -25.93
CA GLU A 144 34.22 -9.61 -25.15
C GLU A 144 35.08 -9.81 -23.90
N MET A 145 34.46 -10.31 -22.82
CA MET A 145 35.14 -10.57 -21.56
C MET A 145 35.68 -11.99 -21.53
N TYR A 146 36.99 -12.13 -21.39
CA TYR A 146 37.69 -13.41 -21.27
C TYR A 146 38.32 -13.56 -19.89
N THR A 147 38.26 -14.77 -19.34
CA THR A 147 39.00 -15.12 -18.12
C THR A 147 40.49 -15.13 -18.42
N SER A 148 41.24 -14.17 -17.87
CA SER A 148 42.69 -14.01 -18.07
C SER A 148 43.53 -14.64 -16.96
N GLY A 149 42.91 -14.89 -15.81
CA GLY A 149 43.49 -15.56 -14.65
C GLY A 149 42.62 -16.74 -14.21
N GLN A 150 43.16 -17.95 -14.27
CA GLN A 150 42.53 -19.16 -13.74
C GLN A 150 43.44 -19.81 -12.70
N MET A 151 42.86 -20.58 -11.80
CA MET A 151 43.62 -21.29 -10.77
C MET A 151 43.35 -22.80 -10.87
N TYR A 152 44.39 -23.60 -10.69
CA TYR A 152 44.30 -25.05 -10.57
C TYR A 152 44.88 -25.44 -9.22
N ILE A 153 44.17 -26.27 -8.48
CA ILE A 153 44.67 -26.89 -7.25
C ILE A 153 44.87 -28.37 -7.54
N GLN A 154 46.11 -28.83 -7.42
CA GLN A 154 46.47 -30.21 -7.62
C GLN A 154 46.73 -30.88 -6.28
N ILE A 155 46.11 -32.04 -6.07
CA ILE A 155 46.50 -32.94 -5.00
C ILE A 155 47.37 -34.02 -5.63
N VAL A 156 48.65 -34.01 -5.27
CA VAL A 156 49.66 -34.90 -5.86
C VAL A 156 50.28 -35.79 -4.80
N LEU A 157 50.86 -36.91 -5.22
CA LEU A 157 51.77 -37.67 -4.38
C LEU A 157 52.98 -36.79 -4.01
N CYS A 158 53.45 -36.94 -2.77
CA CYS A 158 54.54 -36.13 -2.28
C CYS A 158 55.82 -36.33 -3.11
N SER A 159 56.43 -35.20 -3.49
CA SER A 159 57.74 -35.14 -4.13
C SER A 159 58.61 -34.15 -3.38
N GLU A 160 59.84 -34.54 -3.07
CA GLU A 160 60.81 -33.73 -2.31
C GLU A 160 61.14 -32.41 -3.01
N VAL A 161 60.90 -32.29 -4.32
CA VAL A 161 61.12 -31.08 -5.11
C VAL A 161 60.26 -29.90 -4.62
N TYR A 162 59.09 -30.17 -4.04
CA TYR A 162 58.16 -29.15 -3.54
C TYR A 162 58.32 -28.87 -2.04
N LEU A 163 59.17 -29.63 -1.35
CA LEU A 163 59.39 -29.52 0.08
C LEU A 163 60.60 -28.63 0.39
N SER A 164 60.66 -28.14 1.63
CA SER A 164 61.90 -27.52 2.14
C SER A 164 63.01 -28.56 2.32
N PRO A 165 64.30 -28.17 2.27
CA PRO A 165 65.43 -29.12 2.28
C PRO A 165 65.47 -30.10 3.46
N ASP A 166 64.89 -29.72 4.60
CA ASP A 166 64.87 -30.53 5.82
C ASP A 166 63.65 -31.46 5.93
N GLU A 167 62.71 -31.35 4.99
CA GLU A 167 61.46 -32.09 5.00
C GLU A 167 61.49 -33.28 4.03
N LYS A 168 60.95 -34.41 4.46
CA LYS A 168 60.87 -35.64 3.66
C LYS A 168 59.44 -36.08 3.45
N CYS A 169 59.21 -36.74 2.32
CA CYS A 169 57.96 -37.44 2.04
C CYS A 169 57.81 -38.69 2.92
N ALA A 170 56.58 -39.18 3.04
CA ALA A 170 56.28 -40.43 3.74
C ALA A 170 57.01 -41.66 3.16
N SER A 171 57.23 -42.70 3.98
CA SER A 171 57.79 -43.97 3.49
C SER A 171 56.78 -44.69 2.59
N LYS A 172 57.28 -45.55 1.70
CA LYS A 172 56.42 -46.36 0.80
C LYS A 172 55.43 -47.23 1.57
N GLU A 173 55.82 -47.78 2.72
CA GLU A 173 54.90 -48.60 3.53
C GLU A 173 53.71 -47.76 4.04
N LEU A 174 53.96 -46.52 4.49
CA LEU A 174 52.91 -45.63 4.97
C LEU A 174 51.97 -45.19 3.84
N ILE A 175 52.51 -44.96 2.65
CA ILE A 175 51.73 -44.64 1.44
C ILE A 175 50.79 -45.80 1.09
N GLU A 176 51.31 -47.03 1.06
CA GLU A 176 50.50 -48.22 0.82
C GLU A 176 49.44 -48.45 1.91
N GLU A 177 49.78 -48.18 3.17
CA GLU A 177 48.83 -48.27 4.29
C GLU A 177 47.69 -47.26 4.13
N PHE A 178 47.99 -46.02 3.75
CA PHE A 178 46.98 -44.99 3.47
C PHE A 178 46.01 -45.40 2.35
N PHE A 179 46.51 -45.88 1.22
CA PHE A 179 45.63 -46.32 0.12
C PHE A 179 44.83 -47.60 0.40
N LYS A 180 45.22 -48.38 1.43
CA LYS A 180 44.43 -49.52 1.93
C LYS A 180 43.29 -49.08 2.87
N GLN A 181 43.31 -47.84 3.38
CA GLN A 181 42.24 -47.32 4.23
C GLN A 181 40.96 -47.13 3.42
N SER A 182 39.81 -47.34 4.08
CA SER A 182 38.52 -47.04 3.49
C SER A 182 38.24 -45.54 3.53
N SER A 183 37.73 -44.99 2.43
CA SER A 183 37.19 -43.63 2.33
C SER A 183 38.23 -42.52 2.49
N ASN A 184 39.26 -42.52 1.63
CA ASN A 184 40.21 -41.42 1.53
C ASN A 184 39.54 -40.21 0.86
N ILE A 185 38.97 -39.30 1.64
CA ILE A 185 38.17 -38.18 1.14
C ILE A 185 38.86 -36.85 1.43
N ILE A 186 39.05 -36.05 0.39
CA ILE A 186 39.44 -34.65 0.48
C ILE A 186 38.19 -33.79 0.35
N VAL A 187 38.05 -32.81 1.22
CA VAL A 187 36.93 -31.88 1.24
C VAL A 187 37.41 -30.52 0.78
N ILE A 188 36.63 -29.93 -0.11
CA ILE A 188 36.80 -28.55 -0.55
C ILE A 188 35.59 -27.78 -0.04
N GLN A 189 35.86 -26.79 0.79
CA GLN A 189 34.89 -25.86 1.33
C GLN A 189 34.94 -24.57 0.53
N ILE A 190 33.78 -24.14 0.05
CA ILE A 190 33.61 -22.84 -0.61
C ILE A 190 32.64 -22.01 0.23
N TYR A 191 33.13 -20.90 0.76
CA TYR A 191 32.32 -19.93 1.49
C TYR A 191 31.68 -18.96 0.49
N SER A 192 30.36 -18.82 0.61
CA SER A 192 29.57 -17.89 -0.18
C SER A 192 28.94 -16.84 0.72
N THR A 193 28.91 -15.58 0.29
CA THR A 193 28.22 -14.52 1.02
C THR A 193 27.00 -14.07 0.23
N SER A 194 25.86 -14.01 0.93
CA SER A 194 24.61 -13.47 0.41
C SER A 194 24.09 -12.39 1.35
N LEU A 195 23.19 -11.55 0.87
CA LEU A 195 22.55 -10.54 1.72
C LEU A 195 21.15 -10.98 2.11
N ASN A 196 20.83 -10.83 3.39
CA ASN A 196 19.49 -10.99 3.89
C ASN A 196 18.59 -9.88 3.34
N SER A 197 17.50 -10.27 2.68
CA SER A 197 16.58 -9.32 2.06
C SER A 197 15.85 -8.43 3.07
N ARG A 198 15.84 -8.73 4.38
CA ARG A 198 15.10 -7.91 5.35
C ARG A 198 15.88 -6.69 5.83
N ASP A 199 17.16 -6.87 6.10
CA ASP A 199 18.00 -5.87 6.77
C ASP A 199 19.29 -5.53 6.02
N GLY A 200 19.58 -6.25 4.94
CA GLY A 200 20.83 -6.11 4.18
C GLY A 200 22.05 -6.68 4.91
N SER A 201 21.84 -7.49 5.95
CA SER A 201 22.94 -8.14 6.68
C SER A 201 23.58 -9.25 5.84
N GLU A 202 24.89 -9.42 6.00
CA GLU A 202 25.66 -10.46 5.32
C GLU A 202 25.39 -11.82 5.98
N GLN A 203 25.09 -12.81 5.14
CA GLN A 203 24.87 -14.20 5.51
C GLN A 203 25.90 -15.06 4.79
N VAL A 204 26.71 -15.78 5.58
CA VAL A 204 27.72 -16.69 5.06
C VAL A 204 27.13 -18.09 4.95
N GLY A 205 27.11 -18.62 3.74
CA GLY A 205 26.85 -20.01 3.41
C GLY A 205 28.14 -20.80 3.19
N LEU A 206 28.05 -22.11 3.33
CA LEU A 206 29.14 -23.05 3.10
C LEU A 206 28.68 -24.13 2.13
N GLN A 207 29.47 -24.36 1.08
CA GLN A 207 29.32 -25.50 0.18
C GLN A 207 30.50 -26.44 0.36
N GLU A 208 30.24 -27.73 0.55
CA GLU A 208 31.27 -28.76 0.67
C GLU A 208 31.23 -29.69 -0.54
N PHE A 209 32.40 -29.91 -1.15
CA PHE A 209 32.58 -30.86 -2.23
C PHE A 209 33.56 -31.94 -1.77
N TYR A 210 33.20 -33.19 -2.01
CA TYR A 210 33.96 -34.36 -1.56
C TYR A 210 34.64 -35.02 -2.76
N ILE A 211 35.96 -35.20 -2.66
CA ILE A 211 36.77 -35.91 -3.64
C ILE A 211 37.33 -37.16 -2.98
N GLN A 212 36.88 -38.32 -3.45
CA GLN A 212 37.45 -39.59 -3.05
C GLN A 212 38.75 -39.83 -3.83
N ILE A 213 39.85 -40.07 -3.15
CA ILE A 213 41.18 -40.23 -3.74
C ILE A 213 41.52 -41.71 -3.84
N GLU A 214 41.93 -42.12 -5.04
CA GLU A 214 42.35 -43.48 -5.37
C GLU A 214 43.62 -43.45 -6.21
N GLU A 215 44.53 -44.41 -6.01
CA GLU A 215 45.85 -44.41 -6.66
C GLU A 215 45.78 -44.52 -8.20
N ARG A 216 44.77 -45.22 -8.73
CA ARG A 216 44.66 -45.51 -10.17
C ARG A 216 43.91 -44.43 -10.98
N PHE A 217 43.19 -43.55 -10.28
CA PHE A 217 42.31 -42.58 -10.92
C PHE A 217 42.73 -41.16 -10.56
N CYS A 218 42.49 -40.27 -11.50
CA CYS A 218 42.67 -38.84 -11.33
C CYS A 218 41.30 -38.16 -11.45
N TYR A 219 40.88 -37.49 -10.39
CA TYR A 219 39.59 -36.79 -10.34
C TYR A 219 39.80 -35.34 -10.77
N THR A 220 39.07 -34.90 -11.79
CA THR A 220 39.08 -33.49 -12.23
C THR A 220 37.77 -32.84 -11.83
N MET A 221 37.85 -31.70 -11.16
CA MET A 221 36.71 -30.93 -10.67
C MET A 221 36.76 -29.52 -11.22
N ASN A 222 35.93 -29.23 -12.22
CA ASN A 222 35.77 -27.89 -12.77
C ASN A 222 34.78 -27.09 -11.92
N THR A 223 35.29 -26.13 -11.18
CA THR A 223 34.56 -25.31 -10.23
C THR A 223 34.45 -23.89 -10.76
N PHE A 224 33.23 -23.46 -11.04
CA PHE A 224 32.92 -22.12 -11.52
C PHE A 224 32.28 -21.33 -10.37
N LEU A 225 33.00 -20.33 -9.86
CA LEU A 225 32.49 -19.42 -8.84
C LEU A 225 31.45 -18.49 -9.46
N GLU A 226 30.30 -18.38 -8.81
CA GLU A 226 29.23 -17.44 -9.16
C GLU A 226 29.33 -16.22 -8.25
N THR A 227 29.16 -15.03 -8.81
CA THR A 227 29.12 -13.80 -8.02
C THR A 227 27.82 -13.05 -8.22
N ASN A 228 27.53 -12.22 -7.23
CA ASN A 228 26.38 -11.34 -7.22
C ASN A 228 26.82 -9.93 -6.82
N LEU A 229 26.50 -8.94 -7.66
CA LEU A 229 26.58 -7.54 -7.30
C LEU A 229 25.23 -7.14 -6.69
N TYR A 230 25.25 -6.83 -5.41
CA TYR A 230 24.11 -6.30 -4.70
C TYR A 230 24.08 -4.78 -4.78
N GLU A 231 22.95 -4.25 -5.20
CA GLU A 231 22.64 -2.83 -5.13
C GLU A 231 21.61 -2.60 -4.03
N LEU A 232 22.02 -1.95 -2.94
CA LEU A 232 21.18 -1.65 -1.79
C LEU A 232 20.68 -0.20 -1.89
N GLN A 233 19.36 -0.05 -1.99
CA GLN A 233 18.68 1.25 -1.93
C GLN A 233 17.86 1.35 -0.63
N ASP A 234 18.51 1.71 0.48
CA ASP A 234 17.92 1.82 1.84
C ASP A 234 17.69 3.28 2.28
N ASP A 235 17.56 4.20 1.32
CA ASP A 235 17.35 5.62 1.62
C ASP A 235 15.88 5.97 1.81
N PHE A 236 15.60 6.77 2.83
CA PHE A 236 14.24 7.16 3.19
C PHE A 236 13.51 7.99 2.12
N LEU A 237 14.24 8.89 1.45
CA LEU A 237 13.71 9.90 0.52
C LEU A 237 14.47 9.85 -0.81
N PHE A 238 15.74 10.27 -0.77
CA PHE A 238 16.67 10.26 -1.89
C PHE A 238 18.02 9.85 -1.34
N GLY A 239 18.68 8.91 -2.00
CA GLY A 239 20.07 8.68 -1.72
C GLY A 239 20.70 7.78 -2.76
N THR A 240 21.93 7.41 -2.45
CA THR A 240 22.86 6.78 -3.37
C THR A 240 22.88 5.30 -3.09
N SER A 241 22.69 4.50 -4.13
CA SER A 241 22.80 3.04 -4.04
C SER A 241 24.17 2.64 -3.48
N GLN A 242 24.17 1.72 -2.51
CA GLN A 242 25.39 1.08 -2.05
C GLN A 242 25.60 -0.20 -2.84
N PHE A 243 26.81 -0.36 -3.39
CA PHE A 243 27.19 -1.53 -4.16
C PHE A 243 28.07 -2.45 -3.32
N LYS A 244 27.70 -3.73 -3.26
CA LYS A 244 28.49 -4.78 -2.60
C LYS A 244 28.60 -5.98 -3.53
N GLU A 245 29.81 -6.48 -3.73
CA GLU A 245 30.06 -7.63 -4.59
C GLU A 245 30.55 -8.82 -3.77
N PHE A 246 29.92 -9.97 -3.97
CA PHE A 246 30.27 -11.20 -3.24
C PHE A 246 30.26 -12.43 -4.15
N ILE A 247 31.06 -13.44 -3.79
CA ILE A 247 30.89 -14.80 -4.30
C ILE A 247 29.62 -15.38 -3.66
N SER A 248 28.61 -15.67 -4.49
CA SER A 248 27.30 -16.16 -4.04
C SER A 248 27.20 -17.68 -4.04
N GLY A 249 28.16 -18.39 -4.65
CA GLY A 249 28.19 -19.85 -4.69
C GLY A 249 29.18 -20.39 -5.71
N ALA A 250 29.16 -21.70 -5.91
CA ALA A 250 29.93 -22.37 -6.94
C ALA A 250 29.12 -23.46 -7.65
N VAL A 251 29.37 -23.60 -8.95
CA VAL A 251 28.85 -24.70 -9.76
C VAL A 251 30.01 -25.63 -10.10
N VAL A 252 29.83 -26.92 -9.85
CA VAL A 252 30.88 -27.92 -10.02
C VAL A 252 30.50 -28.92 -11.10
N GLN A 253 31.47 -29.25 -11.95
CA GLN A 253 31.41 -30.34 -12.93
C GLN A 253 32.58 -31.29 -12.68
N THR A 254 32.28 -32.56 -12.45
CA THR A 254 33.30 -33.57 -12.14
C THR A 254 33.55 -34.48 -13.33
N GLN A 255 34.80 -34.94 -13.47
CA GLN A 255 35.24 -35.91 -14.44
C GLN A 255 36.27 -36.84 -13.77
N THR A 256 36.33 -38.09 -14.21
CA THR A 256 37.32 -39.05 -13.73
C THR A 256 38.12 -39.55 -14.92
N SER A 257 39.45 -39.46 -14.80
CA SER A 257 40.41 -39.92 -15.81
C SER A 257 41.36 -40.96 -15.20
N SER A 258 42.14 -41.65 -16.02
CA SER A 258 43.25 -42.47 -15.53
C SER A 258 44.39 -41.58 -15.02
N SER A 259 45.13 -42.06 -14.02
CA SER A 259 46.32 -41.36 -13.50
C SER A 259 47.35 -41.09 -14.60
N GLU A 260 47.55 -42.05 -15.53
CA GLU A 260 48.44 -41.90 -16.69
C GLU A 260 48.06 -40.74 -17.61
N TYR A 261 46.76 -40.47 -17.78
CA TYR A 261 46.29 -39.35 -18.59
C TYR A 261 46.62 -38.02 -17.90
N CYS A 262 46.36 -37.91 -16.60
CA CYS A 262 46.69 -36.71 -15.84
C CYS A 262 48.19 -36.44 -15.78
N TYR A 263 49.00 -37.50 -15.63
CA TYR A 263 50.46 -37.38 -15.70
C TYR A 263 50.91 -36.78 -17.04
N LYS A 264 50.37 -37.27 -18.17
CA LYS A 264 50.69 -36.74 -19.50
C LYS A 264 50.21 -35.30 -19.69
N ALA A 265 49.05 -34.95 -19.14
CA ALA A 265 48.45 -33.63 -19.32
C ALA A 265 49.12 -32.54 -18.48
N PHE A 266 49.54 -32.86 -17.25
CA PHE A 266 50.03 -31.88 -16.28
C PHE A 266 51.49 -32.10 -15.85
N ASN A 267 52.15 -33.15 -16.35
CA ASN A 267 53.52 -33.53 -16.02
C ASN A 267 53.76 -33.70 -14.52
N ASN A 268 52.75 -34.22 -13.81
CA ASN A 268 52.77 -34.41 -12.37
C ASN A 268 51.89 -35.61 -11.97
N ASP A 269 52.24 -36.29 -10.87
CA ASP A 269 51.49 -37.44 -10.32
C ASP A 269 50.25 -36.96 -9.54
N ALA A 270 49.37 -36.24 -10.23
CA ALA A 270 48.15 -35.67 -9.68
C ALA A 270 47.05 -36.73 -9.57
N LEU A 271 46.51 -36.89 -8.37
CA LEU A 271 45.36 -37.76 -8.08
C LEU A 271 44.04 -36.96 -8.08
N SER A 272 44.12 -35.64 -7.88
CA SER A 272 42.98 -34.75 -8.04
C SER A 272 43.42 -33.40 -8.59
N ILE A 273 42.60 -32.83 -9.47
CA ILE A 273 42.82 -31.53 -10.10
C ILE A 273 41.52 -30.73 -9.99
N ILE A 274 41.59 -29.63 -9.27
CA ILE A 274 40.46 -28.73 -9.05
C ILE A 274 40.73 -27.50 -9.87
N TYR A 275 40.03 -27.36 -10.99
CA TYR A 275 40.02 -26.13 -11.76
C TYR A 275 39.07 -25.14 -11.09
N LEU A 276 39.54 -23.92 -10.88
CA LEU A 276 38.80 -22.80 -10.32
C LEU A 276 38.80 -21.66 -11.31
N GLY A 277 37.59 -21.33 -11.77
CA GLY A 277 37.34 -20.21 -12.66
C GLY A 277 36.10 -19.44 -12.23
N MET A 278 35.90 -18.30 -12.87
CA MET A 278 34.68 -17.51 -12.75
C MET A 278 34.13 -17.30 -14.16
N ASN A 279 32.80 -17.33 -14.30
CA ASN A 279 32.16 -17.05 -15.59
C ASN A 279 32.25 -15.55 -15.89
N GLY A 280 32.14 -15.11 -17.15
CA GLY A 280 32.12 -13.68 -17.49
C GLY A 280 30.79 -12.96 -17.17
N ASN A 281 29.80 -13.69 -16.66
CA ASN A 281 28.46 -13.17 -16.34
C ASN A 281 28.29 -13.07 -14.82
N GLN A 282 27.85 -11.90 -14.36
CA GLN A 282 27.52 -11.63 -12.97
C GLN A 282 26.01 -11.43 -12.82
N MET A 283 25.45 -11.91 -11.71
CA MET A 283 24.10 -11.55 -11.31
C MET A 283 24.14 -10.16 -10.67
N GLN A 284 23.23 -9.26 -11.05
CA GLN A 284 22.90 -8.06 -10.28
C GLN A 284 21.64 -8.32 -9.49
N THR A 285 21.66 -8.08 -8.19
CA THR A 285 20.47 -8.12 -7.34
C THR A 285 20.23 -6.75 -6.73
N ILE A 286 19.12 -6.12 -7.09
CA ILE A 286 18.74 -4.80 -6.56
C ILE A 286 17.72 -5.01 -5.45
N PHE A 287 18.04 -4.53 -4.26
CA PHE A 287 17.15 -4.43 -3.12
C PHE A 287 16.63 -3.01 -2.99
N GLU A 288 15.37 -2.80 -3.36
CA GLU A 288 14.69 -1.52 -3.23
C GLU A 288 13.76 -1.54 -2.01
N TYR A 289 14.21 -0.92 -0.92
CA TYR A 289 13.40 -0.77 0.29
C TYR A 289 12.29 0.28 0.07
N PRO A 290 11.11 0.11 0.71
CA PRO A 290 10.00 1.03 0.53
C PRO A 290 10.37 2.44 0.99
N ARG A 291 10.31 3.38 0.04
CA ARG A 291 10.55 4.81 0.29
C ARG A 291 9.34 5.45 0.96
N ILE A 292 9.52 6.63 1.53
CA ILE A 292 8.39 7.37 2.15
C ILE A 292 7.22 7.57 1.18
N GLY A 293 7.49 7.76 -0.11
CA GLY A 293 6.44 7.89 -1.13
C GLY A 293 5.55 6.65 -1.21
N ASP A 294 6.15 5.46 -1.20
CA ASP A 294 5.43 4.18 -1.21
C ASP A 294 4.63 3.98 0.09
N ILE A 295 5.22 4.36 1.23
CA ILE A 295 4.58 4.28 2.55
C ILE A 295 3.35 5.19 2.61
N LEU A 296 3.50 6.45 2.20
CA LEU A 296 2.42 7.43 2.18
C LEU A 296 1.33 7.05 1.18
N ALA A 297 1.69 6.47 0.03
CA ALA A 297 0.72 5.97 -0.93
C ALA A 297 -0.11 4.82 -0.33
N ASN A 298 0.53 3.88 0.38
CA ASN A 298 -0.15 2.77 1.05
C ASN A 298 -1.09 3.27 2.17
N ILE A 299 -0.62 4.19 3.02
CA ILE A 299 -1.45 4.87 4.03
C ILE A 299 -2.62 5.58 3.36
N GLY A 300 -2.35 6.39 2.35
CA GLY A 300 -3.35 7.18 1.63
C GLY A 300 -4.43 6.33 0.98
N SER A 301 -4.07 5.17 0.42
CA SER A 301 -5.02 4.24 -0.19
C SER A 301 -6.07 3.73 0.81
N ILE A 302 -5.63 3.26 1.98
CA ILE A 302 -6.53 2.72 3.00
C ILE A 302 -7.32 3.82 3.71
N VAL A 303 -6.70 4.98 3.95
CA VAL A 303 -7.41 6.15 4.45
C VAL A 303 -8.53 6.54 3.47
N SER A 304 -8.24 6.60 2.17
CA SER A 304 -9.24 6.91 1.14
C SER A 304 -10.40 5.90 1.13
N LEU A 305 -10.11 4.61 1.29
CA LEU A 305 -11.13 3.56 1.43
C LEU A 305 -12.00 3.78 2.68
N LEU A 306 -11.41 4.09 3.83
CA LEU A 306 -12.15 4.41 5.05
C LEU A 306 -13.02 5.66 4.86
N PHE A 307 -12.52 6.68 4.17
CA PHE A 307 -13.29 7.87 3.83
C PHE A 307 -14.44 7.59 2.85
N MET A 308 -14.43 6.52 2.06
CA MET A 308 -15.62 6.15 1.26
C MET A 308 -16.83 5.81 2.13
N SER A 309 -16.64 5.33 3.36
CA SER A 309 -17.74 5.09 4.32
C SER A 309 -18.52 6.37 4.67
N LYS A 310 -17.95 7.55 4.40
CA LYS A 310 -18.64 8.85 4.43
C LYS A 310 -19.97 8.82 3.70
N TYR A 311 -20.05 8.13 2.55
CA TYR A 311 -21.28 8.10 1.76
C TYR A 311 -22.45 7.48 2.56
N ILE A 312 -22.16 6.43 3.31
CA ILE A 312 -23.14 5.77 4.19
C ILE A 312 -23.56 6.72 5.31
N ILE A 313 -22.60 7.45 5.91
CA ILE A 313 -22.89 8.43 6.97
C ILE A 313 -23.79 9.55 6.45
N ILE A 314 -23.48 10.09 5.27
CA ILE A 314 -24.29 11.12 4.61
C ILE A 314 -25.71 10.62 4.38
N MET A 315 -25.88 9.41 3.86
CA MET A 315 -27.19 8.79 3.65
C MET A 315 -27.97 8.64 4.97
N LEU A 316 -27.32 8.19 6.04
CA LEU A 316 -27.93 8.07 7.36
C LEU A 316 -28.30 9.43 7.96
N ASN A 317 -27.44 10.44 7.79
CA ASN A 317 -27.69 11.81 8.22
C ASN A 317 -28.86 12.43 7.44
N GLN A 318 -28.95 12.23 6.13
CA GLN A 318 -30.08 12.65 5.30
C GLN A 318 -31.40 12.01 5.75
N TYR A 319 -31.38 10.70 5.98
CA TYR A 319 -32.55 9.97 6.47
C TYR A 319 -32.99 10.49 7.85
N SER A 320 -32.05 10.65 8.77
CA SER A 320 -32.31 11.16 10.13
C SER A 320 -32.88 12.57 10.10
N LEU A 321 -32.33 13.44 9.24
CA LEU A 321 -32.83 14.79 9.02
C LEU A 321 -34.28 14.77 8.52
N LYS A 322 -34.57 13.99 7.47
CA LYS A 322 -35.92 13.85 6.92
C LYS A 322 -36.92 13.39 7.99
N GLN A 323 -36.55 12.40 8.81
CA GLN A 323 -37.41 11.93 9.89
C GLN A 323 -37.63 13.01 10.97
N SER A 324 -36.61 13.80 11.28
CA SER A 324 -36.71 14.93 12.23
C SER A 324 -37.69 15.98 11.74
N ILE A 325 -37.57 16.40 10.47
CA ILE A 325 -38.47 17.39 9.84
C ILE A 325 -39.91 16.88 9.83
N ILE A 326 -40.13 15.62 9.43
CA ILE A 326 -41.48 15.01 9.43
C ILE A 326 -42.06 15.00 10.84
N LYS A 327 -41.27 14.60 11.84
CA LYS A 327 -41.72 14.57 13.24
C LYS A 327 -42.11 15.97 13.73
N GLU A 328 -41.32 16.98 13.40
CA GLU A 328 -41.60 18.37 13.75
C GLU A 328 -42.89 18.86 13.07
N MET A 329 -43.07 18.57 11.78
CA MET A 329 -44.30 18.91 11.05
C MET A 329 -45.54 18.24 11.65
N ILE A 330 -45.49 16.94 11.98
CA ILE A 330 -46.59 16.27 12.68
C ILE A 330 -46.91 17.00 13.99
N SER A 331 -45.90 17.50 14.71
CA SER A 331 -46.09 18.21 15.98
C SER A 331 -46.75 19.58 15.85
N TYR A 332 -46.71 20.22 14.68
CA TYR A 332 -47.44 21.45 14.40
C TYR A 332 -48.94 21.19 14.21
N TYR A 333 -49.31 20.12 13.50
CA TYR A 333 -50.71 19.74 13.28
C TYR A 333 -51.34 19.01 14.47
N TYR A 334 -50.52 18.26 15.22
CA TYR A 334 -50.94 17.47 16.38
C TYR A 334 -50.08 17.87 17.58
N PRO A 335 -50.46 18.90 18.37
CA PRO A 335 -49.64 19.38 19.48
C PRO A 335 -49.34 18.31 20.54
N GLN A 336 -50.26 17.36 20.74
CA GLN A 336 -50.09 16.21 21.64
C GLN A 336 -48.89 15.32 21.23
N PHE A 337 -48.48 15.38 19.97
CA PHE A 337 -47.35 14.62 19.44
C PHE A 337 -46.00 15.04 20.05
N LYS A 338 -45.91 16.27 20.60
CA LYS A 338 -44.72 16.75 21.32
C LYS A 338 -44.39 15.89 22.55
N ASN A 339 -45.40 15.28 23.16
CA ASN A 339 -45.26 14.44 24.36
C ASN A 339 -45.19 12.94 24.06
N VAL A 340 -45.04 12.56 22.79
CA VAL A 340 -44.98 11.16 22.36
C VAL A 340 -43.53 10.67 22.39
N CYS A 341 -43.27 9.68 23.22
CA CYS A 341 -42.00 8.96 23.29
C CYS A 341 -42.09 7.66 22.49
N ILE A 342 -41.46 7.64 21.31
CA ILE A 342 -41.37 6.46 20.44
C ILE A 342 -40.04 5.76 20.71
N THR A 343 -40.09 4.51 21.17
CA THR A 343 -38.90 3.65 21.30
C THR A 343 -38.85 2.68 20.12
N LYS A 344 -37.69 2.64 19.45
CA LYS A 344 -37.42 1.78 18.30
C LYS A 344 -36.33 0.77 18.64
N ASN A 345 -36.37 -0.41 18.03
CA ASN A 345 -35.27 -1.37 18.11
C ASN A 345 -34.14 -1.03 17.13
N TRP A 346 -33.07 -1.84 17.13
CA TRP A 346 -31.93 -1.70 16.21
C TRP A 346 -32.32 -1.84 14.72
N ARG A 347 -33.43 -2.54 14.41
CA ARG A 347 -34.04 -2.63 13.07
C ARG A 347 -35.02 -1.49 12.75
N GLN A 348 -35.03 -0.43 13.56
CA GLN A 348 -35.92 0.73 13.45
C GLN A 348 -37.43 0.44 13.58
N LYS A 349 -37.85 -0.75 14.02
CA LYS A 349 -39.27 -1.06 14.29
C LYS A 349 -39.70 -0.44 15.63
N ILE A 350 -40.89 0.13 15.67
CA ILE A 350 -41.49 0.71 16.88
C ILE A 350 -41.86 -0.44 17.82
N VAL A 351 -41.27 -0.46 19.02
CA VAL A 351 -41.49 -1.52 20.03
C VAL A 351 -42.40 -1.04 21.14
N MET A 352 -42.34 0.25 21.51
CA MET A 352 -43.19 0.82 22.54
C MET A 352 -43.39 2.32 22.31
N VAL A 353 -44.62 2.77 22.55
CA VAL A 353 -45.02 4.17 22.43
C VAL A 353 -45.66 4.60 23.74
N LYS A 354 -45.17 5.69 24.31
CA LYS A 354 -45.73 6.31 25.51
C LYS A 354 -46.25 7.71 25.18
N ILE A 355 -47.48 8.01 25.57
CA ILE A 355 -48.07 9.34 25.51
C ILE A 355 -48.34 9.77 26.95
N ASN A 356 -47.70 10.83 27.44
CA ASN A 356 -47.84 11.28 28.84
C ASN A 356 -47.71 10.11 29.85
N GLN A 357 -46.74 9.21 29.63
CA GLN A 357 -46.46 8.01 30.43
C GLN A 357 -47.44 6.82 30.32
N THR A 358 -48.56 6.94 29.60
CA THR A 358 -49.44 5.80 29.31
C THR A 358 -48.98 5.05 28.08
N VAL A 359 -49.04 3.71 28.13
CA VAL A 359 -48.69 2.84 26.99
C VAL A 359 -49.88 2.80 26.04
N VAL A 360 -49.63 3.08 24.77
CA VAL A 360 -50.64 3.07 23.70
C VAL A 360 -50.55 1.78 22.90
N ASP A 361 -51.67 1.31 22.34
CA ASP A 361 -51.66 0.18 21.41
C ASP A 361 -50.76 0.49 20.20
N ILE A 362 -49.75 -0.36 20.03
CA ILE A 362 -48.73 -0.24 18.99
C ILE A 362 -49.37 -0.36 17.60
N LYS A 363 -50.38 -1.22 17.43
CA LYS A 363 -50.98 -1.46 16.11
C LYS A 363 -51.75 -0.26 15.60
N GLU A 364 -52.55 0.37 16.46
CA GLU A 364 -53.30 1.58 16.13
C GLU A 364 -52.37 2.78 15.93
N PHE A 365 -51.36 2.91 16.79
CA PHE A 365 -50.38 3.99 16.65
C PHE A 365 -49.58 3.90 15.35
N ILE A 366 -49.14 2.71 14.94
CA ILE A 366 -48.42 2.53 13.66
C ILE A 366 -49.30 2.97 12.48
N LYS A 367 -50.57 2.55 12.44
CA LYS A 367 -51.50 2.95 11.39
C LYS A 367 -51.68 4.48 11.33
N PHE A 368 -51.86 5.10 12.48
CA PHE A 368 -51.95 6.56 12.59
C PHE A 368 -50.65 7.24 12.12
N TYR A 369 -49.52 6.80 12.63
CA TYR A 369 -48.21 7.38 12.35
C TYR A 369 -47.84 7.27 10.87
N ASP A 370 -48.09 6.13 10.23
CA ASP A 370 -47.84 5.94 8.80
C ASP A 370 -48.75 6.85 7.95
N LYS A 371 -50.02 7.01 8.32
CA LYS A 371 -50.95 7.92 7.65
C LYS A 371 -50.48 9.38 7.80
N ALA A 372 -50.17 9.81 9.02
CA ALA A 372 -49.70 11.15 9.32
C ALA A 372 -48.36 11.45 8.61
N GLN A 373 -47.43 10.50 8.60
CA GLN A 373 -46.16 10.61 7.90
C GLN A 373 -46.34 10.79 6.39
N LYS A 374 -47.17 9.95 5.75
CA LYS A 374 -47.47 10.09 4.30
C LYS A 374 -48.06 11.45 3.98
N GLN A 375 -49.01 11.92 4.78
CA GLN A 375 -49.63 13.24 4.61
C GLN A 375 -48.62 14.38 4.79
N MET A 376 -47.74 14.31 5.79
CA MET A 376 -46.71 15.34 6.00
C MET A 376 -45.65 15.35 4.90
N ILE A 377 -45.27 14.17 4.38
CA ILE A 377 -44.35 14.09 3.22
C ILE A 377 -44.96 14.76 2.00
N GLN A 378 -46.24 14.51 1.71
CA GLN A 378 -46.94 15.15 0.59
C GLN A 378 -47.03 16.67 0.79
N LYS A 379 -47.35 17.11 2.01
CA LYS A 379 -47.43 18.54 2.35
C LYS A 379 -46.10 19.28 2.24
N LEU A 380 -44.99 18.60 2.53
CA LEU A 380 -43.63 19.14 2.42
C LEU A 380 -43.08 19.09 0.99
N SER A 381 -43.81 18.50 0.03
CA SER A 381 -43.39 18.54 -1.36
C SER A 381 -43.38 19.98 -1.87
N TYR A 382 -42.40 20.30 -2.70
CA TYR A 382 -42.26 21.63 -3.29
C TYR A 382 -43.54 22.08 -4.02
N LEU A 383 -44.17 21.16 -4.76
CA LEU A 383 -45.43 21.40 -5.46
C LEU A 383 -46.55 21.80 -4.50
N ASN A 384 -46.70 21.11 -3.37
CA ASN A 384 -47.73 21.44 -2.40
C ASN A 384 -47.45 22.76 -1.68
N LEU A 385 -46.18 23.06 -1.36
CA LEU A 385 -45.80 24.34 -0.76
C LEU A 385 -46.11 25.50 -1.71
N LEU A 386 -45.76 25.37 -2.99
CA LEU A 386 -46.06 26.37 -4.02
C LEU A 386 -47.58 26.55 -4.15
N TYR A 387 -48.34 25.47 -4.21
CA TYR A 387 -49.79 25.51 -4.27
C TYR A 387 -50.44 26.20 -3.06
N GLU A 388 -50.02 25.89 -1.83
CA GLU A 388 -50.57 26.54 -0.63
C GLU A 388 -50.20 28.04 -0.58
N ILE A 389 -49.00 28.42 -1.02
CA ILE A 389 -48.62 29.83 -1.18
C ILE A 389 -49.54 30.51 -2.20
N SER A 390 -49.80 29.87 -3.34
CA SER A 390 -50.74 30.39 -4.35
C SER A 390 -52.16 30.53 -3.79
N ARG A 391 -52.65 29.57 -2.99
CA ARG A 391 -53.95 29.68 -2.33
C ARG A 391 -54.01 30.82 -1.32
N LEU A 392 -52.98 30.98 -0.50
CA LEU A 392 -52.88 32.12 0.41
C LEU A 392 -52.91 33.42 -0.39
N TYR A 393 -52.18 33.50 -1.49
CA TYR A 393 -52.24 34.65 -2.39
C TYR A 393 -53.66 34.92 -2.91
N PHE A 394 -54.39 33.89 -3.37
CA PHE A 394 -55.80 34.05 -3.79
C PHE A 394 -56.72 34.54 -2.67
N ILE A 395 -56.56 34.01 -1.46
CA ILE A 395 -57.35 34.41 -0.29
C ILE A 395 -57.07 35.88 0.05
N ILE A 396 -55.79 36.27 0.08
CA ILE A 396 -55.39 37.65 0.35
C ILE A 396 -55.94 38.56 -0.76
N ARG A 397 -55.81 38.18 -2.03
CA ARG A 397 -56.39 38.92 -3.18
C ARG A 397 -57.91 39.04 -3.12
N SER A 398 -58.60 38.02 -2.63
CA SER A 398 -60.07 38.07 -2.47
C SER A 398 -60.52 39.05 -1.39
N SER A 399 -59.66 39.37 -0.43
CA SER A 399 -59.96 40.24 0.71
C SER A 399 -59.34 41.64 0.62
N LYS A 400 -58.40 41.85 -0.29
CA LYS A 400 -57.62 43.09 -0.43
C LYS A 400 -57.56 43.54 -1.88
N CYS A 401 -57.75 44.84 -2.10
CA CYS A 401 -57.60 45.42 -3.43
C CYS A 401 -56.13 45.34 -3.91
N ARG A 402 -55.92 45.24 -5.22
CA ARG A 402 -54.59 45.13 -5.85
C ARG A 402 -53.62 46.22 -5.38
N GLU A 403 -54.10 47.45 -5.21
CA GLU A 403 -53.30 48.58 -4.72
C GLU A 403 -52.81 48.41 -3.27
N GLU A 404 -53.59 47.78 -2.40
CA GLU A 404 -53.18 47.51 -1.02
C GLU A 404 -52.07 46.43 -0.96
N LEU A 405 -52.15 45.45 -1.86
CA LEU A 405 -51.09 44.45 -2.03
C LEU A 405 -49.80 45.10 -2.54
N TYR A 406 -49.87 45.95 -3.56
CA TYR A 406 -48.72 46.72 -4.03
C TYR A 406 -48.12 47.59 -2.92
N LYS A 407 -48.96 48.28 -2.13
CA LYS A 407 -48.49 49.04 -0.96
C LYS A 407 -47.77 48.15 0.05
N SER A 408 -48.24 46.92 0.28
CA SER A 408 -47.56 45.97 1.18
C SER A 408 -46.17 45.56 0.69
N HIS A 409 -45.99 45.43 -0.63
CA HIS A 409 -44.66 45.20 -1.23
C HIS A 409 -43.73 46.42 -1.10
N HIS A 410 -44.28 47.62 -0.95
CA HIS A 410 -43.52 48.85 -0.68
C HIS A 410 -43.24 49.08 0.82
N ILE A 411 -43.95 48.41 1.73
CA ILE A 411 -43.65 48.37 3.17
C ILE A 411 -42.52 47.35 3.39
N GLY A 412 -41.33 47.69 2.90
CA GLY A 412 -40.11 46.95 3.24
C GLY A 412 -39.62 47.30 4.64
N ILE A 413 -38.70 46.51 5.18
CA ILE A 413 -37.87 46.94 6.33
C ILE A 413 -37.10 48.17 5.87
N LYS A 414 -37.43 49.36 6.41
CA LYS A 414 -36.70 50.61 6.08
C LYS A 414 -35.23 50.39 6.43
N MET A 415 -34.33 50.61 5.46
CA MET A 415 -32.91 50.62 5.78
C MET A 415 -32.66 51.78 6.72
N ASN A 416 -32.25 51.48 7.95
CA ASN A 416 -32.02 52.49 8.98
C ASN A 416 -30.68 53.19 8.71
N PHE A 417 -30.64 53.98 7.65
CA PHE A 417 -29.59 54.96 7.42
C PHE A 417 -30.08 56.29 7.96
N ASN A 418 -29.27 56.96 8.79
CA ASN A 418 -29.53 58.31 9.32
C ASN A 418 -29.57 59.42 8.23
N ALA A 419 -29.86 59.08 6.97
CA ALA A 419 -29.80 59.97 5.81
C ALA A 419 -31.08 59.90 4.96
N ILE A 420 -32.22 59.51 5.54
CA ILE A 420 -33.52 59.50 4.82
C ILE A 420 -34.48 60.47 5.52
N ASN A 421 -34.12 61.75 5.54
CA ASN A 421 -35.05 62.83 5.89
C ASN A 421 -35.51 63.65 4.67
N GLU A 422 -35.09 63.30 3.44
CA GLU A 422 -35.40 64.11 2.24
C GLU A 422 -36.17 63.38 1.12
N LEU A 423 -36.56 62.11 1.31
CA LEU A 423 -37.22 61.32 0.25
C LEU A 423 -38.68 60.92 0.52
N ASP A 424 -39.32 61.42 1.58
CA ASP A 424 -40.72 61.11 1.91
C ASP A 424 -41.76 61.96 1.13
N GLY A 425 -41.36 62.63 0.04
CA GLY A 425 -42.22 63.57 -0.70
C GLY A 425 -43.02 63.05 -1.90
N ILE A 426 -42.84 61.81 -2.38
CA ILE A 426 -43.27 61.49 -3.77
C ILE A 426 -44.43 60.49 -3.93
N PHE A 427 -44.90 59.78 -2.89
CA PHE A 427 -45.98 58.80 -3.06
C PHE A 427 -47.28 59.17 -2.35
N ASN A 428 -47.97 60.20 -2.87
CA ASN A 428 -49.34 60.51 -2.49
C ASN A 428 -50.33 59.91 -3.50
N TYR A 429 -50.61 58.60 -3.37
CA TYR A 429 -51.69 57.95 -4.12
C TYR A 429 -53.03 58.20 -3.41
N LYS A 430 -53.81 59.14 -3.94
CA LYS A 430 -55.22 59.32 -3.58
C LYS A 430 -55.98 58.02 -3.88
N SER A 431 -56.54 57.41 -2.83
CA SER A 431 -57.45 56.28 -2.92
C SER A 431 -58.75 56.70 -3.60
N ILE A 432 -59.01 56.17 -4.79
CA ILE A 432 -60.36 56.16 -5.39
C ILE A 432 -60.83 54.70 -5.35
N CYS A 433 -61.42 54.31 -4.22
CA CYS A 433 -62.24 53.11 -4.16
C CYS A 433 -63.69 53.59 -4.20
N SER A 434 -64.19 53.86 -5.40
CA SER A 434 -65.61 54.11 -5.61
C SER A 434 -66.14 53.16 -6.68
N LEU A 435 -66.99 52.25 -6.22
CA LEU A 435 -68.09 51.61 -6.93
C LEU A 435 -67.97 51.52 -8.46
N GLN A 436 -67.53 50.35 -8.93
CA GLN A 436 -68.18 49.71 -10.07
C GLN A 436 -68.11 48.19 -9.89
N SER A 437 -69.04 47.69 -9.09
CA SER A 437 -69.46 46.30 -9.15
C SER A 437 -70.18 46.07 -10.47
N SER A 438 -69.47 45.55 -11.48
CA SER A 438 -70.11 44.82 -12.56
C SER A 438 -69.12 43.94 -13.29
N ARG A 439 -69.05 42.67 -12.84
CA ARG A 439 -68.71 41.49 -13.64
C ARG A 439 -67.40 41.55 -14.43
N ASP A 440 -66.29 41.74 -13.73
CA ASP A 440 -65.04 41.15 -14.21
C ASP A 440 -64.93 39.77 -13.57
N ASN A 441 -65.06 38.74 -14.41
CA ASN A 441 -64.79 37.37 -14.01
C ASN A 441 -63.41 37.32 -13.37
N ILE A 442 -63.35 36.72 -12.18
CA ILE A 442 -62.13 36.50 -11.40
C ILE A 442 -61.28 35.48 -12.16
N LEU A 443 -60.60 35.94 -13.20
CA LEU A 443 -59.59 35.20 -13.95
C LEU A 443 -58.23 35.83 -13.64
N LEU A 444 -57.24 34.99 -13.40
CA LEU A 444 -55.84 35.39 -13.31
C LEU A 444 -55.48 36.13 -14.61
N ASN A 445 -55.12 37.41 -14.52
CA ASN A 445 -54.43 38.07 -15.63
C ASN A 445 -52.91 37.83 -15.47
N GLU A 446 -52.17 37.83 -16.58
CA GLU A 446 -50.70 37.69 -16.58
C GLU A 446 -50.00 38.66 -15.60
N ASP A 447 -50.59 39.84 -15.47
CA ASP A 447 -50.34 40.88 -14.46
C ASP A 447 -50.27 40.44 -12.98
N ASP A 448 -50.91 39.33 -12.63
CA ASP A 448 -50.97 38.81 -11.26
C ASP A 448 -49.84 37.84 -10.96
N ALA A 449 -49.35 37.15 -12.00
CA ALA A 449 -48.11 36.38 -11.94
C ALA A 449 -46.91 37.31 -11.68
N ASP A 450 -46.95 38.53 -12.21
CA ASP A 450 -45.95 39.57 -11.97
C ASP A 450 -45.83 39.98 -10.50
N ILE A 451 -46.92 39.93 -9.72
CA ILE A 451 -46.93 40.28 -8.29
C ILE A 451 -46.21 39.21 -7.44
N LEU A 452 -46.26 37.94 -7.87
CA LEU A 452 -45.56 36.82 -7.24
C LEU A 452 -44.12 36.66 -7.77
N SER A 453 -43.83 37.23 -8.92
CA SER A 453 -42.48 37.26 -9.48
C SER A 453 -41.66 38.38 -8.84
N LEU A 454 -40.43 38.09 -8.44
CA LEU A 454 -39.44 39.13 -8.09
C LEU A 454 -38.99 39.95 -9.33
N SER A 455 -39.55 39.69 -10.52
CA SER A 455 -39.18 40.30 -11.79
C SER A 455 -39.99 41.54 -12.11
N LYS A 456 -39.85 42.57 -11.26
CA LYS A 456 -39.80 43.95 -11.79
C LYS A 456 -38.57 44.69 -11.28
N LYS A 457 -37.42 44.01 -11.40
CA LYS A 457 -36.13 44.66 -11.58
C LYS A 457 -35.52 44.12 -12.88
N GLY A 458 -35.73 44.87 -13.96
CA GLY A 458 -35.12 44.61 -15.27
C GLY A 458 -35.83 43.53 -16.08
N LEU A 459 -36.96 43.87 -16.70
CA LEU A 459 -37.39 43.17 -17.91
C LEU A 459 -36.40 43.54 -19.03
N GLU A 460 -35.37 42.73 -19.21
CA GLU A 460 -34.73 42.47 -20.50
C GLU A 460 -34.08 41.08 -20.46
N ASN A 461 -34.61 40.19 -21.32
CA ASN A 461 -33.98 38.98 -21.85
C ASN A 461 -33.71 37.81 -20.90
N CYS A 462 -34.61 36.82 -20.89
CA CYS A 462 -34.44 35.58 -21.67
C CYS A 462 -35.50 34.55 -21.27
N CYS A 463 -36.26 34.08 -22.26
CA CYS A 463 -37.20 32.98 -22.15
C CYS A 463 -36.46 31.69 -21.76
N ASN A 464 -36.88 31.03 -20.68
CA ASN A 464 -36.61 29.62 -20.47
C ASN A 464 -37.94 28.89 -20.34
N ILE A 465 -38.23 28.09 -21.37
CA ILE A 465 -39.38 27.22 -21.49
C ILE A 465 -39.23 26.09 -20.46
N ILE A 466 -40.22 25.94 -19.58
CA ILE A 466 -40.34 24.78 -18.69
C ILE A 466 -40.96 23.63 -19.50
N PRO A 467 -40.42 22.41 -19.49
CA PRO A 467 -40.97 21.29 -20.25
C PRO A 467 -42.33 20.86 -19.70
N GLU A 468 -43.25 20.60 -20.62
CA GLU A 468 -44.54 19.94 -20.36
C GLU A 468 -44.31 18.53 -19.82
N GLU A 469 -44.71 18.25 -18.58
CA GLU A 469 -44.91 16.86 -18.15
C GLU A 469 -46.18 16.68 -17.30
N ILE A 470 -47.08 15.90 -17.91
CA ILE A 470 -47.95 14.85 -17.34
C ILE A 470 -49.23 15.35 -16.63
N PHE A 471 -50.28 15.47 -17.45
CA PHE A 471 -51.67 15.28 -17.02
C PHE A 471 -51.87 13.83 -16.57
N ASN A 472 -52.05 13.63 -15.27
CA ASN A 472 -52.85 12.53 -14.75
C ASN A 472 -53.81 13.12 -13.71
N GLU A 473 -54.99 13.50 -14.19
CA GLU A 473 -56.11 13.92 -13.35
C GLU A 473 -56.62 12.72 -12.55
N ILE A 474 -56.03 12.51 -11.38
CA ILE A 474 -56.71 11.81 -10.28
C ILE A 474 -57.31 12.90 -9.41
N ASP A 475 -58.63 12.90 -9.33
CA ASP A 475 -59.48 13.92 -8.71
C ASP A 475 -59.01 14.28 -7.29
N PHE A 476 -58.34 15.44 -7.21
CA PHE A 476 -57.72 16.04 -6.04
C PHE A 476 -58.68 16.22 -4.85
N TYR A 477 -59.99 16.35 -5.12
CA TYR A 477 -61.02 16.49 -4.10
C TYR A 477 -61.24 15.22 -3.28
N ILE A 478 -61.02 14.04 -3.87
CA ILE A 478 -61.17 12.75 -3.18
C ILE A 478 -59.98 12.53 -2.22
N THR A 479 -58.78 12.99 -2.61
CA THR A 479 -57.54 12.77 -1.86
C THR A 479 -57.41 13.67 -0.62
N ASN A 480 -58.07 14.83 -0.61
CA ASN A 480 -57.99 15.83 0.47
C ASN A 480 -59.24 15.90 1.36
N LYS A 481 -60.22 15.02 1.16
CA LYS A 481 -61.39 14.96 2.03
C LYS A 481 -61.00 14.35 3.38
N ILE A 482 -61.11 15.15 4.45
CA ILE A 482 -61.06 14.66 5.81
C ILE A 482 -62.39 13.93 6.08
N VAL A 483 -62.31 12.64 6.41
CA VAL A 483 -63.34 11.90 7.17
C VAL A 483 -62.74 11.58 8.52
#